data_AF-A0AAW1MIW3-F1
#
_entry.id   AF-A0AAW1MIW3-F1
#
_cell.length_a   1.000
_cell.length_b   1.000
_cell.length_c   1.000
_cell.angle_alpha   90.00
_cell.angle_beta   90.00
_cell.angle_gamma   90.00
#
_symmetry.space_group_name_H-M   'P 1'
#
loop_
_entity.id
_entity.type
_entity.pdbx_description
1 polymer ?
#
loop_
_entity_poly.entity_id
_entity_poly.type
_entity_poly.pdbx_seq_one_letter_code
_entity_poly.pdbx_strand_id
1 'polypeptide(L)'
;MYAVHEFFSIDLTVSSNNLYTPKLSSVLKRISDNLIKDGSCGDDILVKDRVLKPILSEIVDLKRPEQLHGLAERTVAVESVVFLSKQYEFLQEYMEYLVPPQNKIILQQFFNQTISSATDLRRPIYMTVAAQAFDLRQILMSMSKINWEVKEVMSQHNSYIDIILREIQIFTMRLEHVNSKVYVSMDVLRVLWGNIAHIITHTLVQGFSEAKKCSNGGRALMQLDFTQFLSKFEKISSLKFEKISSLRPVPHKEYVENYVKAYYLPENELEKWIKENYVKAYYLPENELEKWIKEHSEYSSKHLFGLVSCVCQNNKKSKQRLLQIVDDLKYTR
;
A
#
# COMPACT_ATOMS: atom_id res chain seq x y z
N MET A 1 8.58 -6.73 20.02
CA MET A 1 7.74 -6.81 18.81
C MET A 1 6.36 -6.22 19.05
N TYR A 2 5.48 -6.88 19.81
CA TYR A 2 4.10 -6.41 20.04
C TYR A 2 4.00 -4.97 20.54
N ALA A 3 4.75 -4.59 21.58
CA ALA A 3 4.74 -3.20 22.08
C ALA A 3 5.12 -2.15 21.01
N VAL A 4 6.13 -2.45 20.18
CA VAL A 4 6.57 -1.56 19.10
C VAL A 4 5.46 -1.42 18.04
N HIS A 5 4.80 -2.53 17.70
CA HIS A 5 3.66 -2.50 16.79
C HIS A 5 2.49 -1.69 17.36
N GLU A 6 2.09 -1.96 18.61
CA GLU A 6 0.97 -1.29 19.28
C GLU A 6 1.21 0.22 19.38
N PHE A 7 2.42 0.65 19.74
CA PHE A 7 2.75 2.07 19.90
C PHE A 7 2.85 2.82 18.58
N PHE A 8 3.47 2.20 17.57
CA PHE A 8 3.89 2.87 16.36
C PHE A 8 3.12 2.43 15.12
N SER A 9 1.92 1.86 15.26
CA SER A 9 1.01 1.64 14.13
C SER A 9 -0.42 2.13 14.37
N ILE A 10 -0.72 2.58 15.60
CA ILE A 10 -2.08 2.94 16.04
C ILE A 10 -2.68 4.13 15.29
N ASP A 11 -1.84 5.03 14.76
CA ASP A 11 -2.23 6.26 14.08
C ASP A 11 -2.22 6.13 12.55
N LEU A 12 -2.27 4.90 12.04
CA LEU A 12 -2.42 4.62 10.61
C LEU A 12 -3.74 5.20 10.08
N THR A 13 -3.65 6.08 9.08
CA THR A 13 -4.81 6.78 8.49
C THR A 13 -5.36 6.10 7.22
N VAL A 14 -4.70 5.05 6.74
CA VAL A 14 -5.05 4.31 5.52
C VAL A 14 -5.38 2.84 5.87
N SER A 15 -6.03 2.14 4.94
CA SER A 15 -6.38 0.72 5.15
C SER A 15 -5.14 -0.15 5.40
N SER A 16 -5.22 -1.02 6.40
CA SER A 16 -4.16 -1.93 6.81
C SER A 16 -4.10 -3.24 6.01
N ASN A 17 -5.10 -3.53 5.17
CA ASN A 17 -5.35 -4.87 4.61
C ASN A 17 -4.14 -5.48 3.89
N ASN A 18 -3.30 -4.66 3.25
CA ASN A 18 -2.14 -5.10 2.47
C ASN A 18 -0.78 -4.79 3.12
N LEU A 19 -0.77 -4.32 4.38
CA LEU A 19 0.46 -3.90 5.06
C LEU A 19 1.11 -5.03 5.87
N TYR A 20 0.32 -6.00 6.30
CA TYR A 20 0.75 -7.07 7.18
C TYR A 20 0.94 -8.37 6.41
N THR A 21 2.06 -9.06 6.67
CA THR A 21 2.23 -10.43 6.20
C THR A 21 1.35 -11.35 7.05
N PRO A 22 0.81 -12.47 6.51
CA PRO A 22 0.05 -13.43 7.31
C PRO A 22 0.82 -13.93 8.53
N LYS A 23 2.15 -14.04 8.37
CA LYS A 23 3.10 -14.38 9.42
C LYS A 23 3.13 -13.34 10.54
N LEU A 24 3.32 -12.06 10.22
CA LEU A 24 3.33 -10.99 11.22
C LEU A 24 1.99 -10.91 11.96
N SER A 25 0.86 -10.96 11.24
CA SER A 25 -0.48 -10.96 11.84
C SER A 25 -0.68 -12.11 12.82
N SER A 26 -0.25 -13.32 12.44
CA SER A 26 -0.33 -14.50 13.31
C SER A 26 0.55 -14.36 14.56
N VAL A 27 1.78 -13.84 14.42
CA VAL A 27 2.69 -13.62 15.55
C VAL A 27 2.15 -12.56 16.51
N LEU A 28 1.67 -11.42 16.01
CA LEU A 28 1.10 -10.37 16.84
C LEU A 28 -0.13 -10.87 17.59
N LYS A 29 -1.03 -11.59 16.91
CA LYS A 29 -2.20 -12.21 17.53
C LYS A 29 -1.80 -13.22 18.61
N ARG A 30 -0.85 -14.10 18.32
CA ARG A 30 -0.35 -15.09 19.29
C ARG A 30 0.26 -14.42 20.52
N ILE A 31 1.01 -13.33 20.36
CA ILE A 31 1.57 -12.57 21.50
C ILE A 31 0.42 -11.94 22.31
N SER A 32 -0.54 -11.30 21.64
CA SER A 32 -1.71 -10.70 22.30
C SER A 32 -2.48 -11.73 23.13
N ASP A 33 -2.85 -12.86 22.53
CA ASP A 33 -3.73 -13.86 23.14
C ASP A 33 -3.06 -14.61 24.30
N ASN A 34 -1.75 -14.86 24.21
CA ASN A 34 -1.04 -15.72 25.15
C ASN A 34 -0.18 -14.99 26.18
N LEU A 35 0.33 -13.79 25.87
CA LEU A 35 1.33 -13.10 26.69
C LEU A 35 0.84 -11.78 27.28
N ILE A 36 -0.26 -11.19 26.78
CA ILE A 36 -0.74 -9.88 27.23
C ILE A 36 -1.98 -10.04 28.13
N LYS A 37 -2.03 -9.24 29.21
CA LYS A 37 -3.19 -9.08 30.09
C LYS A 37 -3.78 -7.68 29.94
N ASP A 38 -5.10 -7.60 29.73
CA ASP A 38 -5.85 -6.34 29.82
C ASP A 38 -6.08 -5.99 31.30
N GLY A 39 -5.85 -4.73 31.66
CA GLY A 39 -5.74 -4.26 33.04
C GLY A 39 -7.04 -4.22 33.87
N SER A 40 -8.01 -5.10 33.63
CA SER A 40 -9.27 -5.16 34.37
C SER A 40 -9.53 -6.51 35.04
N CYS A 41 -9.68 -6.43 36.37
CA CYS A 41 -10.29 -7.36 37.34
C CYS A 41 -9.42 -8.46 37.96
N GLY A 42 -9.08 -8.22 39.23
CA GLY A 42 -9.36 -9.11 40.37
C GLY A 42 -8.51 -10.37 40.51
N ASP A 43 -7.61 -10.39 41.49
CA ASP A 43 -7.10 -11.56 42.24
C ASP A 43 -6.98 -12.91 41.52
N ASP A 44 -6.56 -12.94 40.26
CA ASP A 44 -6.10 -14.17 39.62
C ASP A 44 -4.62 -14.40 39.93
N ILE A 45 -4.42 -15.02 41.10
CA ILE A 45 -3.18 -15.64 41.58
C ILE A 45 -2.65 -16.73 40.61
N LEU A 46 -3.30 -16.96 39.45
CA LEU A 46 -3.14 -18.16 38.63
C LEU A 46 -2.49 -17.98 37.24
N VAL A 47 -2.10 -16.78 36.80
CA VAL A 47 -1.40 -16.63 35.50
C VAL A 47 -0.05 -15.96 35.68
N LYS A 48 0.94 -16.72 36.16
CA LYS A 48 2.31 -16.25 36.47
C LYS A 48 3.09 -15.71 35.26
N ASP A 49 2.70 -16.06 34.03
CA ASP A 49 3.56 -15.88 32.85
C ASP A 49 3.08 -14.82 31.83
N ARG A 50 2.04 -14.04 32.14
CA ARG A 50 1.56 -12.95 31.26
C ARG A 50 1.94 -11.57 31.80
N VAL A 51 2.23 -10.67 30.86
CA VAL A 51 2.69 -9.31 31.11
C VAL A 51 1.55 -8.30 30.89
N LEU A 52 1.56 -7.19 31.62
CA LEU A 52 0.59 -6.10 31.42
C LEU A 52 0.72 -5.50 30.02
N LYS A 53 -0.41 -5.02 29.50
CA LYS A 53 -0.43 -4.29 28.22
C LYS A 53 0.53 -3.10 28.25
N PRO A 54 1.41 -2.96 27.24
CA PRO A 54 2.40 -1.88 27.21
C PRO A 54 1.71 -0.53 26.99
N ILE A 55 2.24 0.55 27.58
CA ILE A 55 1.72 1.93 27.46
C ILE A 55 2.83 2.83 26.93
N LEU A 56 2.52 3.63 25.90
CA LEU A 56 3.46 4.59 25.32
C LEU A 56 3.66 5.78 26.27
N SER A 57 4.91 6.18 26.49
CA SER A 57 5.23 7.36 27.30
C SER A 57 4.68 8.63 26.67
N GLU A 58 4.09 9.51 27.48
CA GLU A 58 3.53 10.81 27.04
C GLU A 58 4.58 11.77 26.47
N ILE A 59 5.87 11.52 26.74
CA ILE A 59 6.99 12.31 26.19
C ILE A 59 7.16 12.06 24.68
N VAL A 60 6.68 10.91 24.16
CA VAL A 60 6.80 10.54 22.75
C VAL A 60 5.73 11.26 21.94
N ASP A 61 6.15 12.21 21.10
CA ASP A 61 5.26 12.98 20.23
C ASP A 61 5.31 12.47 18.79
N LEU A 62 4.26 11.74 18.40
CA LEU A 62 4.09 11.18 17.05
C LEU A 62 3.32 12.11 16.10
N LYS A 63 2.92 13.32 16.51
CA LYS A 63 1.99 14.16 15.73
C LYS A 63 2.69 15.24 14.90
N ARG A 64 3.94 15.59 15.22
CA ARG A 64 4.67 16.70 14.58
C ARG A 64 5.03 16.43 13.11
N PRO A 65 4.48 17.18 12.14
CA PRO A 65 4.79 17.01 10.73
C PRO A 65 6.26 17.31 10.41
N GLU A 66 6.89 18.26 11.11
CA GLU A 66 8.28 18.67 10.90
C GLU A 66 9.27 17.55 11.21
N GLN A 67 8.86 16.59 12.04
CA GLN A 67 9.65 15.42 12.42
C GLN A 67 9.15 14.13 11.75
N LEU A 68 8.36 14.27 10.69
CA LEU A 68 7.76 13.14 9.98
C LEU A 68 7.01 12.21 10.94
N HIS A 69 6.22 12.79 11.83
CA HIS A 69 5.31 12.04 12.70
C HIS A 69 6.01 10.99 13.58
N GLY A 70 7.15 11.41 14.17
CA GLY A 70 7.96 10.58 15.05
C GLY A 70 8.82 9.54 14.30
N LEU A 71 9.29 9.85 13.08
CA LEU A 71 10.08 8.91 12.29
C LEU A 71 11.35 8.45 13.02
N ALA A 72 11.97 9.33 13.81
CA ALA A 72 13.16 8.99 14.59
C ALA A 72 12.86 7.89 15.61
N GLU A 73 11.81 8.08 16.42
CA GLU A 73 11.36 7.15 17.45
C GLU A 73 10.90 5.83 16.84
N ARG A 74 10.12 5.89 15.75
CA ARG A 74 9.71 4.71 14.97
C ARG A 74 10.91 3.93 14.45
N THR A 75 11.93 4.61 13.95
CA THR A 75 13.14 3.98 13.41
C THR A 75 13.94 3.29 14.50
N VAL A 76 14.19 3.98 15.62
CA VAL A 76 14.88 3.38 16.76
C VAL A 76 14.12 2.16 17.27
N ALA A 77 12.79 2.26 17.42
CA ALA A 77 11.97 1.17 17.93
C ALA A 77 11.98 -0.07 17.02
N VAL A 78 11.77 0.11 15.71
CA VAL A 78 11.73 -1.00 14.74
C VAL A 78 13.11 -1.62 14.56
N GLU A 79 14.14 -0.80 14.31
CA GLU A 79 15.48 -1.33 14.05
C GLU A 79 16.10 -1.95 15.30
N SER A 80 15.69 -1.57 16.52
CA SER A 80 16.07 -2.29 17.74
C SER A 80 15.49 -3.70 17.78
N VAL A 81 14.23 -3.90 17.36
CA VAL A 81 13.62 -5.24 17.29
C VAL A 81 14.29 -6.07 16.20
N VAL A 82 14.58 -5.48 15.04
CA VAL A 82 15.30 -6.15 13.95
C VAL A 82 16.72 -6.51 14.39
N PHE A 83 17.43 -5.63 15.09
CA PHE A 83 18.75 -5.93 15.62
C PHE A 83 18.72 -7.10 16.59
N LEU A 84 17.79 -7.10 17.55
CA LEU A 84 17.61 -8.23 18.47
C LEU A 84 17.33 -9.53 17.70
N SER A 85 16.48 -9.50 16.68
CA SER A 85 16.21 -10.70 15.87
C SER A 85 17.48 -11.30 15.26
N LYS A 86 18.38 -10.46 14.73
CA LYS A 86 19.69 -10.89 14.21
C LYS A 86 20.60 -11.47 15.28
N GLN A 87 20.57 -10.92 16.50
CA GLN A 87 21.32 -11.50 17.63
C GLN A 87 20.78 -12.88 18.00
N TYR A 88 19.46 -13.08 17.98
CA TYR A 88 18.87 -14.40 18.18
C TYR A 88 19.30 -15.37 17.08
N GLU A 89 19.27 -14.97 15.81
CA GLU A 89 19.70 -15.81 14.68
C GLU A 89 21.17 -16.24 14.83
N PHE A 90 22.05 -15.32 15.22
CA PHE A 90 23.46 -15.65 15.51
C PHE A 90 23.62 -16.68 16.64
N LEU A 91 22.77 -16.60 17.67
CA LEU A 91 22.80 -17.50 18.82
C LEU A 91 22.02 -18.81 18.61
N GLN A 92 21.42 -19.03 17.43
CA GLN A 92 20.50 -20.15 17.20
C GLN A 92 21.15 -21.50 17.46
N GLU A 93 22.33 -21.78 16.89
CA GLU A 93 23.02 -23.06 17.07
C GLU A 93 23.36 -23.35 18.54
N TYR A 94 23.77 -22.31 19.28
CA TYR A 94 24.05 -22.42 20.71
C TYR A 94 22.80 -22.73 21.52
N MET A 95 21.67 -22.10 21.21
CA MET A 95 20.39 -22.42 21.85
C MET A 95 19.93 -23.84 21.51
N GLU A 96 20.09 -24.29 20.27
CA GLU A 96 19.73 -25.65 19.84
C GLU A 96 20.57 -26.73 20.54
N TYR A 97 21.82 -26.41 20.90
CA TYR A 97 22.67 -27.27 21.72
C TYR A 97 22.21 -27.37 23.17
N LEU A 98 21.82 -26.23 23.79
CA LEU A 98 21.41 -26.18 25.20
C LEU A 98 19.99 -26.69 25.47
N VAL A 99 19.08 -26.54 24.50
CA VAL A 99 17.66 -26.83 24.70
C VAL A 99 17.39 -28.35 24.70
N PRO A 100 16.61 -28.87 25.68
CA PRO A 100 16.26 -30.29 25.73
C PRO A 100 15.57 -30.78 24.45
N PRO A 101 15.74 -32.06 24.04
CA PRO A 101 15.18 -32.60 22.80
C PRO A 101 13.68 -32.33 22.61
N GLN A 102 12.89 -32.45 23.69
CA GLN A 102 11.45 -32.20 23.68
C GLN A 102 11.03 -30.77 23.32
N ASN A 103 11.92 -29.79 23.52
CA ASN A 103 11.65 -28.37 23.30
C ASN A 103 12.25 -27.84 21.97
N LYS A 104 12.98 -28.67 21.22
CA LYS A 104 13.62 -28.25 19.96
C LYS A 104 12.62 -27.77 18.91
N ILE A 105 11.46 -28.44 18.83
CA ILE A 105 10.39 -28.04 17.89
C ILE A 105 9.86 -26.64 18.24
N ILE A 106 9.70 -26.34 19.53
CA ILE A 106 9.23 -25.02 19.99
C ILE A 106 10.25 -23.94 19.64
N LEU A 107 11.54 -24.23 19.85
CA LEU A 107 12.63 -23.31 19.48
C LEU A 107 12.64 -23.02 17.97
N GLN A 108 12.55 -24.06 17.14
CA GLN A 108 12.48 -23.91 15.69
C GLN A 108 11.27 -23.09 15.25
N GLN A 109 10.09 -23.32 15.85
CA GLN A 109 8.91 -22.51 15.59
C GLN A 109 9.11 -21.05 16.00
N PHE A 110 9.77 -20.79 17.13
CA PHE A 110 10.09 -19.44 17.58
C PHE A 110 10.97 -18.69 16.55
N PHE A 111 12.00 -19.33 16.02
CA PHE A 111 12.86 -18.76 14.97
C PHE A 111 12.12 -18.55 13.65
N ASN A 112 11.43 -19.59 13.17
CA ASN A 112 10.75 -19.59 11.86
C ASN A 112 9.51 -18.69 11.81
N GLN A 113 8.92 -18.37 12.96
CA GLN A 113 7.74 -17.51 13.03
C GLN A 113 8.08 -16.15 13.64
N THR A 114 8.57 -16.11 14.89
CA THR A 114 8.71 -14.85 15.64
C THR A 114 9.90 -14.05 15.15
N ILE A 115 11.10 -14.63 15.21
CA ILE A 115 12.36 -13.93 14.90
C ILE A 115 12.35 -13.43 13.45
N SER A 116 12.05 -14.33 12.52
CA SER A 116 11.99 -14.04 11.09
C SER A 116 10.76 -13.22 10.65
N SER A 117 9.93 -12.72 11.57
CA SER A 117 8.88 -11.72 11.28
C SER A 117 9.25 -10.31 11.74
N ALA A 118 10.41 -10.13 12.38
CA ALA A 118 10.84 -8.84 12.93
C ALA A 118 10.98 -7.76 11.85
N THR A 119 11.47 -8.11 10.66
CA THR A 119 11.60 -7.19 9.53
C THR A 119 10.25 -6.75 8.97
N ASP A 120 9.21 -7.56 9.13
CA ASP A 120 7.87 -7.28 8.59
C ASP A 120 7.21 -6.10 9.32
N LEU A 121 7.67 -5.76 10.53
CA LEU A 121 7.23 -4.57 11.27
C LEU A 121 7.48 -3.25 10.52
N ARG A 122 8.52 -3.19 9.69
CA ARG A 122 8.92 -1.97 8.98
C ARG A 122 7.77 -1.42 8.14
N ARG A 123 7.08 -2.29 7.39
CA ARG A 123 6.06 -1.86 6.42
C ARG A 123 4.86 -1.15 7.07
N PRO A 124 4.13 -1.73 8.03
CA PRO A 124 2.98 -1.06 8.65
C PRO A 124 3.40 0.18 9.46
N ILE A 125 4.53 0.15 10.16
CA ILE A 125 4.97 1.26 11.01
C ILE A 125 5.46 2.45 10.19
N TYR A 126 6.21 2.23 9.10
CA TYR A 126 6.62 3.33 8.23
C TYR A 126 5.50 3.79 7.29
N MET A 127 4.44 3.00 7.14
CA MET A 127 3.27 3.42 6.35
C MET A 127 2.51 4.54 7.05
N THR A 128 2.47 4.58 8.39
CA THR A 128 1.83 5.69 9.11
C THR A 128 2.50 7.03 8.79
N VAL A 129 3.83 7.05 8.75
CA VAL A 129 4.64 8.23 8.42
C VAL A 129 4.35 8.67 6.99
N ALA A 130 4.36 7.73 6.03
CA ALA A 130 4.03 8.03 4.65
C ALA A 130 2.58 8.55 4.52
N ALA A 131 1.60 7.87 5.11
CA ALA A 131 0.19 8.24 4.99
C ALA A 131 -0.16 9.60 5.60
N GLN A 132 0.58 10.04 6.63
CA GLN A 132 0.38 11.34 7.27
C GLN A 132 1.18 12.47 6.61
N ALA A 133 2.30 12.14 5.94
CA ALA A 133 3.14 13.12 5.26
C ALA A 133 2.49 13.71 3.98
N PHE A 134 1.42 13.11 3.46
CA PHE A 134 0.76 13.55 2.22
C PHE A 134 -0.72 13.83 2.46
N ASP A 135 -1.20 15.01 2.06
CA ASP A 135 -2.64 15.32 2.08
C ASP A 135 -3.34 14.66 0.87
N LEU A 136 -3.65 13.36 1.03
CA LEU A 136 -4.34 12.56 0.01
C LEU A 136 -5.71 13.15 -0.34
N ARG A 137 -6.38 13.78 0.62
CA ARG A 137 -7.70 14.40 0.40
C ARG A 137 -7.55 15.61 -0.51
N GLN A 138 -6.57 16.47 -0.28
CA GLN A 138 -6.31 17.62 -1.15
C GLN A 138 -5.96 17.19 -2.58
N ILE A 139 -5.17 16.12 -2.72
CA ILE A 139 -4.82 15.56 -4.04
C ILE A 139 -6.10 15.11 -4.76
N LEU A 140 -6.95 14.31 -4.13
CA LEU A 140 -8.22 13.85 -4.72
C LEU A 140 -9.17 15.01 -5.05
N MET A 141 -9.27 16.00 -4.16
CA MET A 141 -10.06 17.22 -4.43
C MET A 141 -9.54 17.98 -5.65
N SER A 142 -8.22 18.03 -5.84
CA SER A 142 -7.61 18.65 -7.03
C SER A 142 -7.94 17.85 -8.30
N MET A 143 -7.80 16.52 -8.24
CA MET A 143 -8.13 15.62 -9.35
C MET A 143 -9.61 15.69 -9.76
N SER A 144 -10.52 15.85 -8.80
CA SER A 144 -11.96 15.94 -9.06
C SER A 144 -12.38 17.15 -9.89
N LYS A 145 -11.53 18.19 -9.96
CA LYS A 145 -11.76 19.42 -10.72
C LYS A 145 -11.25 19.32 -12.16
N ILE A 146 -10.50 18.27 -12.50
CA ILE A 146 -9.92 18.10 -13.83
C ILE A 146 -11.01 17.67 -14.82
N ASN A 147 -11.08 18.39 -15.94
CA ASN A 147 -11.92 17.97 -17.06
C ASN A 147 -11.15 16.97 -17.94
N TRP A 148 -11.53 15.70 -17.85
CA TRP A 148 -10.94 14.61 -18.64
C TRP A 148 -11.53 14.48 -20.05
N GLU A 149 -12.41 15.37 -20.50
CA GLU A 149 -12.89 15.46 -21.88
C GLU A 149 -11.96 16.36 -22.73
N VAL A 150 -10.71 15.93 -22.87
CA VAL A 150 -9.65 16.66 -23.58
C VAL A 150 -9.71 16.35 -25.08
N LYS A 151 -9.67 17.37 -25.93
CA LYS A 151 -9.61 17.24 -27.40
C LYS A 151 -8.18 17.03 -27.90
N GLU A 152 -7.27 17.89 -27.44
CA GLU A 152 -5.85 17.85 -27.78
C GLU A 152 -5.03 17.80 -26.49
N VAL A 153 -4.13 16.82 -26.40
CA VAL A 153 -3.26 16.67 -25.24
C VAL A 153 -2.08 17.61 -25.41
N MET A 154 -2.03 18.63 -24.57
CA MET A 154 -0.83 19.47 -24.46
C MET A 154 0.29 18.71 -23.75
N SER A 155 1.54 19.08 -23.97
CA SER A 155 2.71 18.47 -23.31
C SER A 155 2.89 18.88 -21.83
N GLN A 156 1.79 19.16 -21.12
CA GLN A 156 1.79 19.62 -19.73
C GLN A 156 0.95 18.68 -18.86
N HIS A 157 1.47 18.33 -17.69
CA HIS A 157 0.75 17.58 -16.67
C HIS A 157 -0.13 18.49 -15.82
N ASN A 158 -1.10 17.89 -15.14
CA ASN A 158 -2.01 18.58 -14.24
C ASN A 158 -1.33 19.02 -12.93
N SER A 159 -1.77 20.16 -12.38
CA SER A 159 -1.17 20.80 -11.20
C SER A 159 -1.18 19.95 -9.93
N TYR A 160 -2.06 18.95 -9.81
CA TYR A 160 -2.05 18.03 -8.67
C TYR A 160 -0.76 17.19 -8.62
N ILE A 161 -0.12 16.93 -9.77
CA ILE A 161 1.19 16.27 -9.83
C ILE A 161 2.26 17.18 -9.21
N ASP A 162 2.20 18.49 -9.45
CA ASP A 162 3.13 19.44 -8.82
C ASP A 162 2.93 19.53 -7.30
N ILE A 163 1.69 19.41 -6.82
CA ILE A 163 1.40 19.30 -5.37
C ILE A 163 2.08 18.07 -4.79
N ILE A 164 1.88 16.90 -5.41
CA ILE A 164 2.51 15.63 -4.97
C ILE A 164 4.03 15.76 -4.93
N LEU A 165 4.62 16.33 -5.97
CA LEU A 165 6.09 16.47 -6.07
C LEU A 165 6.66 17.45 -5.05
N ARG A 166 5.91 18.52 -4.73
CA ARG A 166 6.28 19.44 -3.65
C ARG A 166 6.27 18.74 -2.29
N GLU A 167 5.23 17.96 -2.00
CA GLU A 167 5.16 17.19 -0.75
C GLU A 167 6.31 16.16 -0.66
N ILE A 168 6.69 15.51 -1.77
CA ILE A 168 7.86 14.63 -1.82
C ILE A 168 9.15 15.41 -1.49
N GLN A 169 9.33 16.61 -2.02
CA GLN A 169 10.51 17.43 -1.73
C GLN A 169 10.56 17.83 -0.25
N ILE A 170 9.44 18.26 0.33
CA ILE A 170 9.31 18.60 1.75
C ILE A 170 9.62 17.38 2.61
N PHE A 171 9.00 16.23 2.30
CA PHE A 171 9.27 14.96 2.96
C PHE A 171 10.76 14.65 2.94
N THR A 172 11.42 14.82 1.79
CA THR A 172 12.84 14.49 1.68
C THR A 172 13.74 15.43 2.49
N MET A 173 13.44 16.73 2.52
CA MET A 173 14.18 17.67 3.39
C MET A 173 14.01 17.31 4.88
N ARG A 174 12.79 16.96 5.30
CA ARG A 174 12.54 16.53 6.68
C ARG A 174 13.20 15.19 7.00
N LEU A 175 13.27 14.27 6.03
CA LEU A 175 13.95 12.99 6.17
C LEU A 175 15.47 13.18 6.36
N GLU A 176 16.09 14.11 5.64
CA GLU A 176 17.51 14.47 5.83
C GLU A 176 17.76 15.00 7.25
N HIS A 177 16.87 15.85 7.77
CA HIS A 177 16.93 16.32 9.15
C HIS A 177 16.81 15.19 10.17
N VAL A 178 15.87 14.26 9.98
CA VAL A 178 15.76 13.06 10.84
C VAL A 178 17.02 12.20 10.76
N ASN A 179 17.55 11.97 9.56
CA ASN A 179 18.75 11.15 9.34
C ASN A 179 20.01 11.74 9.99
N SER A 180 20.06 13.06 10.18
CA SER A 180 21.14 13.71 10.95
C SER A 180 21.10 13.41 12.46
N LYS A 181 19.95 12.97 12.99
CA LYS A 181 19.75 12.69 14.42
C LYS A 181 19.76 11.20 14.72
N VAL A 182 19.19 10.39 13.83
CA VAL A 182 19.09 8.93 13.93
C VAL A 182 19.51 8.33 12.61
N TYR A 183 20.38 7.32 12.65
CA TYR A 183 20.79 6.61 11.43
C TYR A 183 19.60 5.91 10.77
N VAL A 184 19.19 6.37 9.59
CA VAL A 184 18.17 5.73 8.77
C VAL A 184 18.85 4.80 7.78
N SER A 185 18.74 3.50 8.02
CA SER A 185 19.38 2.48 7.18
C SER A 185 18.76 2.42 5.77
N MET A 186 19.51 1.87 4.81
CA MET A 186 19.03 1.71 3.43
C MET A 186 17.77 0.83 3.33
N ASP A 187 17.61 -0.15 4.21
CA ASP A 187 16.40 -0.96 4.26
C ASP A 187 15.18 -0.13 4.69
N VAL A 188 15.35 0.77 5.67
CA VAL A 188 14.30 1.69 6.12
C VAL A 188 13.93 2.65 5.01
N LEU A 189 14.92 3.25 4.34
CA LEU A 189 14.70 4.11 3.19
C LEU A 189 13.92 3.39 2.07
N ARG A 190 14.29 2.15 1.75
CA ARG A 190 13.59 1.33 0.74
C ARG A 190 12.10 1.16 1.10
N VAL A 191 11.80 0.87 2.38
CA VAL A 191 10.42 0.68 2.84
C VAL A 191 9.64 2.01 2.83
N LEU A 192 10.24 3.12 3.29
CA LEU A 192 9.62 4.45 3.26
C LEU A 192 9.24 4.84 1.83
N TRP A 193 10.19 4.80 0.90
CA TRP A 193 9.94 5.15 -0.49
C TRP A 193 8.95 4.20 -1.18
N GLY A 194 9.01 2.90 -0.86
CA GLY A 194 8.02 1.93 -1.32
C GLY A 194 6.60 2.25 -0.83
N ASN A 195 6.47 2.65 0.44
CA ASN A 195 5.19 3.08 1.01
C ASN A 195 4.68 4.39 0.39
N ILE A 196 5.56 5.36 0.12
CA ILE A 196 5.18 6.60 -0.57
C ILE A 196 4.69 6.31 -1.99
N ALA A 197 5.42 5.47 -2.74
CA ALA A 197 4.99 5.04 -4.07
C ALA A 197 3.62 4.34 -3.98
N HIS A 198 3.42 3.46 -2.99
CA HIS A 198 2.14 2.79 -2.76
C HIS A 198 0.99 3.77 -2.55
N ILE A 199 1.09 4.70 -1.58
CA ILE A 199 -0.03 5.61 -1.27
C ILE A 199 -0.34 6.55 -2.44
N ILE A 200 0.68 7.06 -3.14
CA ILE A 200 0.48 7.99 -4.25
C ILE A 200 -0.16 7.27 -5.43
N THR A 201 0.36 6.11 -5.83
CA THR A 201 -0.21 5.32 -6.95
C THR A 201 -1.65 4.91 -6.69
N HIS A 202 -2.00 4.52 -5.46
CA HIS A 202 -3.38 4.19 -5.09
C HIS A 202 -4.27 5.43 -5.10
N THR A 203 -3.77 6.57 -4.64
CA THR A 203 -4.49 7.85 -4.69
C THR A 203 -4.75 8.29 -6.14
N LEU A 204 -3.79 8.10 -7.05
CA LEU A 204 -3.96 8.39 -8.46
C LEU A 204 -5.04 7.51 -9.11
N VAL A 205 -5.01 6.19 -8.87
CA VAL A 205 -6.05 5.29 -9.40
C VAL A 205 -7.42 5.61 -8.82
N GLN A 206 -7.51 5.94 -7.52
CA GLN A 206 -8.75 6.41 -6.90
C GLN A 206 -9.26 7.66 -7.62
N GLY A 207 -8.43 8.68 -7.79
CA GLY A 207 -8.83 9.92 -8.49
C GLY A 207 -9.18 9.71 -9.97
N PHE A 208 -8.46 8.85 -10.68
CA PHE A 208 -8.79 8.49 -12.06
C PHE A 208 -10.12 7.74 -12.17
N SER A 209 -10.44 6.88 -11.18
CA SER A 209 -11.71 6.16 -11.15
C SER A 209 -12.92 7.05 -10.92
N GLU A 210 -12.73 8.22 -10.29
CA GLU A 210 -13.79 9.20 -10.03
C GLU A 210 -14.13 10.06 -11.26
N ALA A 211 -13.35 9.95 -12.34
CA ALA A 211 -13.66 10.60 -13.60
C ALA A 211 -15.02 10.11 -14.12
N LYS A 212 -15.99 11.03 -14.24
CA LYS A 212 -17.32 10.71 -14.79
C LYS A 212 -17.27 10.44 -16.27
N LYS A 213 -16.43 11.21 -16.97
CA LYS A 213 -16.16 11.06 -18.39
C LYS A 213 -14.69 11.23 -18.69
N CYS A 214 -14.18 10.47 -19.65
CA CYS A 214 -12.77 10.47 -20.01
C CYS A 214 -12.62 10.17 -21.51
N SER A 215 -12.20 11.18 -22.29
CA SER A 215 -11.93 11.05 -23.73
C SER A 215 -10.60 10.32 -23.98
N ASN A 216 -10.30 9.97 -25.23
CA ASN A 216 -8.98 9.44 -25.59
C ASN A 216 -7.84 10.42 -25.23
N GLY A 217 -8.08 11.72 -25.41
CA GLY A 217 -7.15 12.76 -24.95
C GLY A 217 -7.02 12.78 -23.42
N GLY A 218 -8.12 12.62 -22.68
CA GLY A 218 -8.10 12.54 -21.22
C GLY A 218 -7.30 11.35 -20.70
N ARG A 219 -7.45 10.17 -21.32
CA ARG A 219 -6.69 8.96 -20.98
C ARG A 219 -5.19 9.15 -21.23
N ALA A 220 -4.84 9.76 -22.37
CA ALA A 220 -3.46 10.12 -22.66
C ALA A 220 -2.90 11.16 -21.68
N LEU A 221 -3.73 12.10 -21.20
CA LEU A 221 -3.36 13.02 -20.13
C LEU A 221 -3.13 12.30 -18.79
N MET A 222 -3.97 11.32 -18.41
CA MET A 222 -3.73 10.47 -17.22
C MET A 222 -2.37 9.76 -17.31
N GLN A 223 -2.04 9.22 -18.49
CA GLN A 223 -0.76 8.57 -18.74
C GLN A 223 0.42 9.57 -18.66
N LEU A 224 0.24 10.78 -19.20
CA LEU A 224 1.25 11.85 -19.12
C LEU A 224 1.49 12.28 -17.67
N ASP A 225 0.42 12.51 -16.90
CA ASP A 225 0.48 12.87 -15.48
C ASP A 225 1.26 11.83 -14.68
N PHE A 226 0.94 10.54 -14.88
CA PHE A 226 1.63 9.46 -14.19
C PHE A 226 3.10 9.33 -14.62
N THR A 227 3.39 9.52 -15.91
CA THR A 227 4.76 9.50 -16.43
C THR A 227 5.61 10.62 -15.84
N GLN A 228 5.06 11.84 -15.72
CA GLN A 228 5.74 12.98 -15.09
C GLN A 228 5.99 12.76 -13.61
N PHE A 229 5.00 12.20 -12.89
CA PHE A 229 5.20 11.78 -11.51
C PHE A 229 6.34 10.76 -11.39
N LEU A 230 6.29 9.65 -12.14
CA LEU A 230 7.29 8.59 -12.07
C LEU A 230 8.71 9.09 -12.34
N SER A 231 8.90 9.86 -13.43
CA SER A 231 10.20 10.37 -13.81
C SER A 231 10.84 11.23 -12.71
N LYS A 232 10.05 12.14 -12.12
CA LYS A 232 10.55 13.03 -11.07
C LYS A 232 10.66 12.33 -9.71
N PHE A 233 9.74 11.43 -9.38
CA PHE A 233 9.80 10.60 -8.17
C PHE A 233 11.09 9.78 -8.16
N GLU A 234 11.37 9.06 -9.25
CA GLU A 234 12.58 8.26 -9.41
C GLU A 234 13.84 9.11 -9.33
N LYS A 235 13.83 10.29 -9.95
CA LYS A 235 14.95 11.24 -9.88
C LYS A 235 15.20 11.68 -8.44
N ILE A 236 14.16 12.07 -7.68
CA ILE A 236 14.32 12.54 -6.29
C ILE A 236 14.78 11.39 -5.38
N SER A 237 14.15 10.20 -5.50
CA SER A 237 14.49 9.05 -4.66
C SER A 237 15.91 8.53 -4.94
N SER A 238 16.37 8.60 -6.19
CA SER A 238 17.69 8.11 -6.59
C SER A 238 18.81 9.13 -6.36
N LEU A 239 18.57 10.42 -6.63
CA LEU A 239 19.60 11.46 -6.48
C LEU A 239 19.99 11.69 -5.02
N LYS A 240 19.02 11.65 -4.11
CA LYS A 240 19.30 11.93 -2.69
C LYS A 240 19.83 10.72 -1.93
N PHE A 241 19.67 9.53 -2.49
CA PHE A 241 20.16 8.28 -1.91
C PHE A 241 20.72 7.41 -3.02
N GLU A 242 21.95 7.71 -3.47
CA GLU A 242 22.63 7.09 -4.63
C GLU A 242 22.62 5.56 -4.65
N LYS A 243 22.42 4.92 -3.49
CA LYS A 243 22.39 3.46 -3.32
C LYS A 243 20.97 2.86 -3.40
N ILE A 244 19.92 3.65 -3.63
CA ILE A 244 18.53 3.18 -3.85
C ILE A 244 18.29 2.78 -5.33
N SER A 245 19.32 2.31 -6.04
CA SER A 245 19.16 1.69 -7.36
C SER A 245 18.19 0.48 -7.33
N SER A 246 18.00 -0.12 -6.15
CA SER A 246 17.12 -1.28 -5.93
C SER A 246 15.60 -1.01 -5.95
N LEU A 247 15.14 0.25 -6.01
CA LEU A 247 13.71 0.56 -6.21
C LEU A 247 13.29 0.55 -7.68
N ARG A 248 14.15 0.07 -8.59
CA ARG A 248 13.82 -0.10 -10.01
C ARG A 248 13.37 -1.55 -10.27
N PRO A 249 12.19 -1.76 -10.90
CA PRO A 249 11.20 -0.76 -11.29
C PRO A 249 10.45 -0.17 -10.09
N VAL A 250 9.98 1.08 -10.20
CA VAL A 250 9.22 1.78 -9.13
C VAL A 250 8.05 0.89 -8.70
N PRO A 251 7.90 0.57 -7.39
CA PRO A 251 6.81 -0.25 -6.90
C PRO A 251 5.45 0.31 -7.33
N HIS A 252 4.49 -0.58 -7.60
CA HIS A 252 3.12 -0.22 -7.99
C HIS A 252 2.99 0.58 -9.29
N LYS A 253 4.04 0.63 -10.13
CA LYS A 253 3.96 1.19 -11.48
C LYS A 253 2.87 0.51 -12.32
N GLU A 254 2.90 -0.82 -12.39
CA GLU A 254 1.95 -1.61 -13.17
C GLU A 254 0.52 -1.43 -12.69
N TYR A 255 0.30 -1.20 -11.39
CA TYR A 255 -1.03 -0.94 -10.82
C TYR A 255 -1.70 0.30 -11.44
N VAL A 256 -0.95 1.36 -11.73
CA VAL A 256 -1.53 2.54 -12.40
C VAL A 256 -1.62 2.32 -13.91
N GLU A 257 -0.57 1.78 -14.53
CA GLU A 257 -0.53 1.58 -15.98
C GLU A 257 -1.62 0.62 -16.46
N ASN A 258 -1.82 -0.50 -15.75
CA ASN A 258 -2.85 -1.48 -16.10
C ASN A 258 -4.25 -0.87 -15.96
N TYR A 259 -4.49 -0.06 -14.92
CA TYR A 259 -5.75 0.65 -14.75
C TYR A 259 -6.02 1.64 -15.89
N VAL A 260 -5.04 2.45 -16.28
CA VAL A 260 -5.17 3.40 -17.40
C VAL A 260 -5.34 2.66 -18.73
N LYS A 261 -4.59 1.58 -18.96
CA LYS A 261 -4.73 0.72 -20.16
C LYS A 261 -6.11 0.09 -20.26
N ALA A 262 -6.74 -0.25 -19.14
CA ALA A 262 -8.07 -0.85 -19.12
C ALA A 262 -9.15 0.04 -19.75
N TYR A 263 -8.97 1.37 -19.78
CA TYR A 263 -9.88 2.28 -20.49
C TYR A 263 -9.94 2.01 -22.00
N TYR A 264 -8.88 1.45 -22.58
CA TYR A 264 -8.76 1.19 -24.02
C TYR A 264 -9.28 -0.20 -24.42
N LEU A 265 -9.68 -1.04 -23.46
CA LEU A 265 -10.24 -2.35 -23.79
C LEU A 265 -11.52 -2.17 -24.60
N PRO A 266 -11.61 -2.80 -25.78
CA PRO A 266 -12.75 -2.63 -26.66
C PRO A 266 -14.01 -3.15 -26.00
N GLU A 267 -15.12 -2.45 -26.21
CA GLU A 267 -16.42 -2.94 -25.81
C GLU A 267 -16.93 -3.97 -26.81
N ASN A 268 -16.27 -5.12 -26.91
CA ASN A 268 -16.66 -6.27 -27.74
C ASN A 268 -17.29 -5.84 -29.10
N GLU A 269 -16.62 -4.95 -29.85
CA GLU A 269 -17.09 -4.52 -31.18
C GLU A 269 -17.28 -5.72 -32.11
N LEU A 270 -16.49 -6.77 -31.88
CA LEU A 270 -16.60 -8.07 -32.53
C LEU A 270 -17.93 -8.78 -32.22
N GLU A 271 -18.44 -8.74 -30.98
CA GLU A 271 -19.74 -9.30 -30.63
C GLU A 271 -20.88 -8.56 -31.34
N LYS A 272 -20.77 -7.23 -31.45
CA LYS A 272 -21.72 -6.41 -32.20
C LYS A 272 -21.68 -6.74 -33.69
N TRP A 273 -20.48 -6.80 -34.28
CA TRP A 273 -20.28 -7.15 -35.69
C TRP A 273 -20.75 -8.57 -36.01
N ILE A 274 -20.48 -9.56 -35.15
CA ILE A 274 -20.93 -10.95 -35.32
C ILE A 274 -22.46 -11.02 -35.22
N LYS A 275 -23.10 -10.35 -34.26
CA LYS A 275 -24.56 -10.34 -34.12
C LYS A 275 -25.27 -9.63 -35.27
N GLU A 276 -24.67 -8.57 -35.79
CA GLU A 276 -25.21 -7.79 -36.91
C GLU A 276 -25.03 -8.51 -38.25
N ASN A 277 -23.97 -9.32 -38.42
CA ASN A 277 -23.65 -9.98 -39.69
C ASN A 277 -23.91 -11.50 -39.72
N TYR A 278 -24.10 -12.19 -38.59
CA TYR A 278 -24.31 -13.65 -38.53
C TYR A 278 -25.41 -14.05 -37.52
N VAL A 279 -26.43 -14.76 -38.02
CA VAL A 279 -27.66 -15.12 -37.28
C VAL A 279 -27.50 -16.23 -36.23
N LYS A 280 -26.36 -16.93 -36.13
CA LYS A 280 -26.17 -17.97 -35.09
C LYS A 280 -24.70 -18.10 -34.71
N ALA A 281 -24.27 -17.40 -33.66
CA ALA A 281 -22.97 -17.65 -33.03
C ALA A 281 -23.17 -18.50 -31.77
N TYR A 282 -23.02 -19.82 -31.91
CA TYR A 282 -22.66 -20.70 -30.80
C TYR A 282 -21.21 -20.32 -30.42
N TYR A 283 -20.96 -19.96 -29.16
CA TYR A 283 -19.71 -19.40 -28.64
C TYR A 283 -19.45 -17.93 -29.02
N LEU A 284 -19.99 -17.02 -28.20
CA LEU A 284 -19.56 -15.62 -28.17
C LEU A 284 -18.32 -15.50 -27.28
N PRO A 285 -17.23 -14.85 -27.73
CA PRO A 285 -16.05 -14.62 -26.91
C PRO A 285 -16.39 -13.75 -25.70
N GLU A 286 -15.86 -14.12 -24.52
CA GLU A 286 -15.98 -13.34 -23.30
C GLU A 286 -15.47 -11.92 -23.54
N ASN A 287 -16.23 -10.91 -23.07
CA ASN A 287 -15.86 -9.52 -23.21
C ASN A 287 -14.49 -9.27 -22.54
N GLU A 288 -13.52 -8.71 -23.25
CA GLU A 288 -12.17 -8.51 -22.71
C GLU A 288 -12.17 -7.68 -21.42
N LEU A 289 -13.06 -6.67 -21.33
CA LEU A 289 -13.24 -5.88 -20.11
C LEU A 289 -13.86 -6.73 -18.98
N GLU A 290 -14.77 -7.64 -19.28
CA GLU A 290 -15.34 -8.57 -18.28
C GLU A 290 -14.27 -9.50 -17.71
N LYS A 291 -13.47 -10.11 -18.59
CA LYS A 291 -12.35 -10.96 -18.20
C LYS A 291 -11.36 -10.17 -17.33
N TRP A 292 -11.00 -8.96 -17.76
CA TRP A 292 -10.09 -8.08 -17.03
C TRP A 292 -10.61 -7.76 -15.62
N ILE A 293 -11.90 -7.43 -15.48
CA ILE A 293 -12.56 -7.15 -14.18
C ILE A 293 -12.47 -8.36 -13.23
N LYS A 294 -12.68 -9.58 -13.75
CA LYS A 294 -12.62 -10.81 -12.95
C LYS A 294 -11.19 -11.11 -12.49
N GLU A 295 -10.20 -10.92 -13.36
CA GLU A 295 -8.79 -11.24 -13.10
C GLU A 295 -8.09 -10.23 -12.16
N HIS A 296 -8.47 -8.94 -12.21
CA HIS A 296 -7.78 -7.91 -11.43
C HIS A 296 -8.42 -7.69 -10.05
N SER A 297 -7.99 -8.49 -9.08
CA SER A 297 -8.47 -8.47 -7.69
C SER A 297 -7.93 -7.34 -6.82
N GLU A 298 -6.84 -6.72 -7.25
CA GLU A 298 -6.16 -5.63 -6.58
C GLU A 298 -6.92 -4.30 -6.61
N TYR A 299 -7.87 -4.12 -7.54
CA TYR A 299 -8.70 -2.93 -7.61
C TYR A 299 -9.97 -3.06 -6.76
N SER A 300 -10.26 -2.02 -6.00
CA SER A 300 -11.53 -1.93 -5.28
C SER A 300 -12.70 -1.92 -6.24
N SER A 301 -13.86 -2.38 -5.79
CA SER A 301 -15.07 -2.34 -6.61
C SER A 301 -15.41 -0.91 -7.03
N LYS A 302 -15.14 0.11 -6.20
CA LYS A 302 -15.31 1.52 -6.59
C LYS A 302 -14.46 1.88 -7.80
N HIS A 303 -13.21 1.43 -7.87
CA HIS A 303 -12.36 1.62 -9.05
C HIS A 303 -13.01 0.99 -10.29
N LEU A 304 -13.41 -0.28 -10.18
CA LEU A 304 -14.03 -1.02 -11.28
C LEU A 304 -15.36 -0.38 -11.74
N PHE A 305 -16.17 0.11 -10.81
CA PHE A 305 -17.40 0.87 -11.08
C PHE A 305 -17.12 2.14 -11.90
N GLY A 306 -16.08 2.89 -11.52
CA GLY A 306 -15.63 4.09 -12.22
C GLY A 306 -15.18 3.79 -13.65
N LEU A 307 -14.31 2.79 -13.81
CA LEU A 307 -13.82 2.32 -15.11
C LEU A 307 -14.97 1.91 -16.03
N VAL A 308 -15.84 1.00 -15.61
CA VAL A 308 -17.00 0.52 -16.40
C VAL A 308 -17.94 1.67 -16.74
N SER A 309 -18.16 2.58 -15.79
CA SER A 309 -19.02 3.75 -16.02
C SER A 309 -18.49 4.69 -17.09
N CYS A 310 -17.16 4.78 -17.23
CA CYS A 310 -16.48 5.58 -18.23
C CYS A 310 -16.37 4.87 -19.59
N VAL A 311 -16.00 3.60 -19.61
CA VAL A 311 -15.81 2.85 -20.87
C VAL A 311 -17.16 2.61 -21.57
N CYS A 312 -18.20 2.21 -20.83
CA CYS A 312 -19.50 1.86 -21.39
C CYS A 312 -20.51 3.03 -21.38
N GLN A 313 -20.06 4.28 -21.50
CA GLN A 313 -20.96 5.45 -21.46
C GLN A 313 -22.06 5.42 -22.52
N ASN A 314 -21.73 4.91 -23.70
CA ASN A 314 -22.62 4.89 -24.85
C ASN A 314 -23.44 3.58 -24.95
N ASN A 315 -23.12 2.55 -24.15
CA ASN A 315 -23.84 1.28 -24.15
C ASN A 315 -24.41 0.93 -22.76
N LYS A 316 -25.67 1.33 -22.54
CA LYS A 316 -26.38 1.09 -21.28
C LYS A 316 -26.51 -0.39 -20.92
N LYS A 317 -26.67 -1.27 -21.91
CA LYS A 317 -26.88 -2.71 -21.68
C LYS A 317 -25.60 -3.37 -21.19
N SER A 318 -24.49 -3.13 -21.87
CA SER A 318 -23.17 -3.62 -21.44
C SER A 318 -22.78 -3.05 -20.08
N LYS A 319 -23.02 -1.76 -19.86
CA LYS A 319 -22.79 -1.10 -18.58
C LYS A 319 -23.53 -1.79 -17.44
N GLN A 320 -24.85 -1.99 -17.55
CA GLN A 320 -25.63 -2.66 -16.50
C GLN A 320 -25.12 -4.08 -16.21
N ARG A 321 -24.83 -4.85 -17.26
CA ARG A 321 -24.31 -6.22 -17.13
C ARG A 321 -22.97 -6.26 -16.39
N LEU A 322 -22.02 -5.41 -16.79
CA LEU A 322 -20.68 -5.39 -16.18
C LEU A 322 -20.71 -4.86 -14.74
N LEU A 323 -21.57 -3.87 -14.44
CA LEU A 323 -21.73 -3.38 -13.07
C LEU A 323 -22.31 -4.46 -12.14
N GLN A 324 -23.24 -5.30 -12.63
CA GLN A 324 -23.73 -6.44 -11.86
C GLN A 324 -22.58 -7.41 -11.53
N ILE A 325 -21.71 -7.71 -12.49
CA ILE A 325 -20.53 -8.56 -12.25
C ILE A 325 -19.62 -7.95 -11.19
N VAL A 326 -19.38 -6.64 -11.23
CA VAL A 326 -18.58 -5.96 -10.20
C VAL A 326 -19.24 -6.04 -8.82
N ASP A 327 -20.57 -5.98 -8.73
CA ASP A 327 -21.30 -6.18 -7.48
C ASP A 327 -21.22 -7.62 -6.98
N ASP A 328 -21.37 -8.62 -7.85
CA ASP A 328 -21.26 -10.04 -7.47
C ASP A 328 -19.84 -10.36 -6.96
N LEU A 329 -18.82 -9.74 -7.55
CA LEU A 329 -17.43 -9.83 -7.11
C LEU A 329 -17.17 -9.21 -5.73
N LYS A 330 -18.00 -8.26 -5.26
CA LYS A 330 -17.86 -7.69 -3.90
C LYS A 330 -18.12 -8.71 -2.81
N TYR A 331 -18.95 -9.71 -3.07
CA TYR A 331 -19.38 -10.70 -2.08
C TYR A 331 -18.53 -11.98 -2.09
N THR A 332 -17.70 -12.14 -3.12
CA THR A 332 -16.85 -13.32 -3.32
C THR A 332 -15.37 -13.07 -3.03
N ARG A 333 -14.97 -11.81 -2.87
CA ARG A 333 -13.64 -11.36 -2.43
C ARG A 333 -13.72 -10.87 -0.99
#